data_AF-A0A9P1GX81-F1
#
_entry.id   AF-A0A9P1GX81-F1
#
_cell.length_a   1.000
_cell.length_b   1.000
_cell.length_c   1.000
_cell.angle_alpha   90.00
_cell.angle_beta   90.00
_cell.angle_gamma   90.00
#
_symmetry.space_group_name_H-M   'P 1'
#
loop_
_entity.id
_entity.type
_entity.pdbx_description
1 polymer ?
#
loop_
_entity_poly.entity_id
_entity_poly.type
_entity_poly.pdbx_seq_one_letter_code
_entity_poly.pdbx_strand_id
1 'polypeptide(L)'
;MLRHLRPNALPCTQQRRGYSFPAPDKGKPWAPILSQDFVYSVDLILPEESFEALKKEVLPRLSPPAFFRIKAPLAKLLDGAFLLDYLKTGDVLMLSKGQEPVDNLFTIRDGKLTMYLDRETEPITWLCTTSKSKEMNANYVQGFFPTKNSIQSTASQTLPTSSPSFDGLLQEFAGADKLTFEESAADLYEWLSLVRLGSPRVEFGDNVDPYLSRYQVPMSPDGPQTLKLRRVTWRGFMPSTWAHATLATVLREVPFKSWLAFSTTTFSKGTTASDNAECTFFRPPNSGGQYILWDVRRDG
;
A
#
# COMPACT_ATOMS: atom_id res chain seq x y z
N MET A 1 -9.32 -13.99 10.51
CA MET A 1 -10.11 -14.77 9.54
C MET A 1 -9.29 -14.98 8.28
N LEU A 2 -8.75 -16.20 8.08
CA LEU A 2 -8.16 -16.60 6.78
C LEU A 2 -9.21 -16.40 5.70
N ARG A 3 -8.83 -15.69 4.63
CA ARG A 3 -9.71 -15.49 3.48
C ARG A 3 -9.15 -16.27 2.31
N HIS A 4 -10.02 -16.93 1.58
CA HIS A 4 -9.66 -17.59 0.32
C HIS A 4 -9.79 -16.59 -0.82
N LEU A 5 -8.73 -16.41 -1.62
CA LEU A 5 -8.91 -15.90 -2.98
C LEU A 5 -9.68 -16.97 -3.75
N ARG A 6 -10.86 -16.63 -4.27
CA ARG A 6 -11.57 -17.54 -5.18
C ARG A 6 -10.69 -17.79 -6.40
N PRO A 7 -10.63 -19.02 -6.96
CA PRO A 7 -9.86 -19.33 -8.16
C PRO A 7 -10.16 -18.43 -9.36
N ASN A 8 -11.36 -17.85 -9.42
CA ASN A 8 -11.77 -16.90 -10.47
C ASN A 8 -11.22 -15.46 -10.27
N ALA A 9 -10.42 -15.22 -9.21
CA ALA A 9 -9.79 -13.93 -8.89
C ALA A 9 -8.29 -13.87 -9.25
N LEU A 10 -7.74 -14.94 -9.84
CA LEU A 10 -6.46 -14.94 -10.55
C LEU A 10 -6.65 -15.73 -11.85
N PRO A 11 -6.00 -15.35 -12.97
CA PRO A 11 -6.13 -16.08 -14.22
C PRO A 11 -5.67 -17.52 -13.99
N CYS A 12 -6.57 -18.45 -14.32
CA CYS A 12 -6.31 -19.88 -14.33
C CYS A 12 -4.94 -20.16 -14.98
N THR A 13 -4.07 -20.88 -14.29
CA THR A 13 -2.79 -21.40 -14.81
C THR A 13 -2.99 -22.54 -15.82
N GLN A 14 -4.04 -22.46 -16.64
CA GLN A 14 -4.20 -23.18 -17.89
C GLN A 14 -4.97 -22.29 -18.88
N GLN A 15 -4.26 -21.47 -19.66
CA GLN A 15 -4.48 -21.40 -21.10
C GLN A 15 -3.49 -20.44 -21.78
N ARG A 16 -2.70 -21.01 -22.70
CA ARG A 16 -2.10 -20.28 -23.81
C ARG A 16 -3.23 -19.64 -24.63
N ARG A 17 -3.58 -18.37 -24.35
CA ARG A 17 -4.19 -17.40 -25.27
C ARG A 17 -4.59 -16.10 -24.53
N GLY A 18 -3.75 -15.08 -24.65
CA GLY A 18 -4.13 -13.72 -25.05
C GLY A 18 -5.22 -12.89 -24.35
N TYR A 19 -5.86 -13.32 -23.26
CA TYR A 19 -6.91 -12.53 -22.61
C TYR A 19 -6.64 -12.35 -21.10
N SER A 20 -6.32 -11.13 -20.70
CA SER A 20 -6.17 -10.73 -19.30
C SER A 20 -7.52 -10.30 -18.72
N PHE A 21 -7.96 -10.96 -17.64
CA PHE A 21 -9.07 -10.44 -16.84
C PHE A 21 -8.54 -9.40 -15.84
N PRO A 22 -9.16 -8.21 -15.73
CA PRO A 22 -8.79 -7.23 -14.71
C PRO A 22 -9.05 -7.81 -13.31
N ALA A 23 -8.23 -7.42 -12.33
CA ALA A 23 -8.47 -7.82 -10.94
C ALA A 23 -9.84 -7.31 -10.48
N PRO A 24 -10.58 -8.07 -9.64
CA PRO A 24 -11.88 -7.61 -9.16
C PRO A 24 -11.79 -6.28 -8.41
N ASP A 25 -12.74 -5.38 -8.64
CA ASP A 25 -12.84 -4.13 -7.86
C ASP A 25 -13.57 -4.35 -6.52
N LYS A 26 -14.33 -5.44 -6.43
CA LYS A 26 -15.19 -5.77 -5.29
C LYS A 26 -14.60 -6.91 -4.46
N GLY A 27 -14.93 -6.89 -3.17
CA GLY A 27 -14.51 -7.91 -2.22
C GLY A 27 -13.07 -7.74 -1.76
N LYS A 28 -12.66 -8.56 -0.80
CA LYS A 28 -11.28 -8.54 -0.29
C LYS A 28 -10.38 -9.36 -1.24
N PRO A 29 -9.09 -9.00 -1.41
CA PRO A 29 -8.36 -7.90 -0.76
C PRO A 29 -8.52 -6.52 -1.43
N TRP A 30 -9.28 -6.44 -2.52
CA TRP A 30 -9.30 -5.29 -3.42
C TRP A 30 -10.02 -4.06 -2.86
N ALA A 31 -11.21 -4.26 -2.28
CA ALA A 31 -12.05 -3.16 -1.80
C ALA A 31 -11.38 -2.32 -0.69
N PRO A 32 -10.69 -2.91 0.32
CA PRO A 32 -9.95 -2.12 1.31
C PRO A 32 -8.85 -1.25 0.70
N ILE A 33 -8.06 -1.77 -0.23
CA ILE A 33 -7.01 -1.00 -0.91
C ILE A 33 -7.63 0.14 -1.73
N LEU A 34 -8.68 -0.14 -2.50
CA LEU A 34 -9.38 0.88 -3.30
C LEU A 34 -10.11 1.92 -2.43
N SER A 35 -10.52 1.57 -1.21
CA SER A 35 -11.16 2.51 -0.30
C SER A 35 -10.23 3.60 0.22
N GLN A 36 -8.91 3.35 0.23
CA GLN A 36 -7.92 4.33 0.63
C GLN A 36 -7.96 5.58 -0.29
N ASP A 37 -7.91 6.76 0.31
CA ASP A 37 -7.92 8.04 -0.43
C ASP A 37 -6.56 8.35 -1.05
N PHE A 38 -5.61 8.74 -0.20
CA PHE A 38 -4.35 9.35 -0.58
C PHE A 38 -3.22 8.42 -0.14
N VAL A 39 -2.78 7.54 -1.04
CA VAL A 39 -1.70 6.59 -0.73
C VAL A 39 -0.36 7.33 -0.72
N TYR A 40 0.34 7.23 0.40
CA TYR A 40 1.65 7.84 0.62
C TYR A 40 2.79 6.86 0.34
N SER A 41 2.66 5.63 0.84
CA SER A 41 3.65 4.57 0.71
C SER A 41 3.01 3.29 0.23
N VAL A 42 3.74 2.57 -0.63
CA VAL A 42 3.46 1.18 -0.96
C VAL A 42 4.74 0.40 -0.71
N ASP A 43 4.63 -0.69 0.04
CA ASP A 43 5.75 -1.54 0.43
C ASP A 43 5.46 -2.99 0.04
N LEU A 44 6.42 -3.62 -0.64
CA LEU A 44 6.38 -5.02 -1.05
C LEU A 44 7.55 -5.75 -0.39
N ILE A 45 7.26 -6.80 0.36
CA ILE A 45 8.23 -7.68 1.01
C ILE A 45 8.05 -9.07 0.43
N LEU A 46 9.15 -9.69 -0.02
CA LEU A 46 9.15 -11.03 -0.60
C LEU A 46 10.52 -11.69 -0.47
N PRO A 47 10.62 -13.02 -0.65
CA PRO A 47 11.89 -13.72 -0.74
C PRO A 47 12.81 -13.17 -1.84
N GLU A 48 14.12 -13.22 -1.61
CA GLU A 48 15.14 -12.80 -2.58
C GLU A 48 14.97 -13.47 -3.95
N GLU A 49 14.68 -14.77 -3.97
CA GLU A 49 14.44 -15.54 -5.20
C GLU A 49 13.26 -15.00 -6.02
N SER A 50 12.19 -14.60 -5.34
CA SER A 50 11.00 -14.04 -5.99
C SER A 50 11.24 -12.60 -6.45
N PHE A 51 12.05 -11.84 -5.73
CA PHE A 51 12.44 -10.49 -6.13
C PHE A 51 13.25 -10.47 -7.42
N GLU A 52 14.19 -11.40 -7.62
CA GLU A 52 15.00 -11.45 -8.84
C GLU A 52 14.15 -11.68 -10.10
N ALA A 53 13.02 -12.39 -9.98
CA ALA A 53 12.05 -12.52 -11.07
C ALA A 53 11.35 -11.19 -11.42
N LEU A 54 11.11 -10.32 -10.44
CA LEU A 54 10.43 -9.03 -10.65
C LEU A 54 11.39 -7.92 -11.09
N LYS A 55 12.65 -7.99 -10.67
CA LYS A 55 13.63 -6.89 -10.72
C LYS A 55 13.84 -6.27 -12.09
N LYS A 56 14.02 -7.09 -13.13
CA LYS A 56 14.38 -6.61 -14.48
C LYS A 56 13.18 -6.14 -15.27
N GLU A 57 12.10 -6.93 -15.28
CA GLU A 57 10.98 -6.71 -16.18
C GLU A 57 9.79 -6.07 -15.48
N VAL A 58 9.49 -6.42 -14.23
CA VAL A 58 8.24 -6.02 -13.58
C VAL A 58 8.37 -4.68 -12.87
N LEU A 59 9.38 -4.52 -12.00
CA LEU A 59 9.54 -3.31 -11.19
C LEU A 59 9.65 -2.02 -12.02
N PRO A 60 10.41 -1.96 -13.14
CA PRO A 60 10.48 -0.75 -13.95
C PRO A 60 9.13 -0.34 -14.58
N ARG A 61 8.25 -1.32 -14.85
CA ARG A 61 6.89 -1.07 -15.37
C ARG A 61 5.92 -0.61 -14.28
N LEU A 62 6.19 -0.88 -13.01
CA LEU A 62 5.39 -0.48 -11.86
C LEU A 62 5.77 0.93 -11.41
N SER A 63 5.53 1.91 -12.30
CA SER A 63 5.68 3.33 -11.99
C SER A 63 4.31 3.96 -11.75
N PRO A 64 4.04 4.55 -10.59
CA PRO A 64 2.82 5.31 -10.36
C PRO A 64 2.80 6.59 -11.23
N PRO A 65 1.62 7.18 -11.46
CA PRO A 65 1.54 8.46 -12.15
C PRO A 65 2.35 9.51 -11.38
N ALA A 66 3.07 10.35 -12.13
CA ALA A 66 3.73 11.51 -11.53
C ALA A 66 2.69 12.42 -10.88
N PHE A 67 3.07 13.04 -9.76
CA PHE A 67 2.25 14.03 -9.09
C PHE A 67 2.86 15.41 -9.23
N PHE A 68 2.03 16.44 -9.10
CA PHE A 68 2.44 17.83 -9.15
C PHE A 68 2.26 18.49 -7.78
N ARG A 69 3.24 19.31 -7.40
CA ARG A 69 3.14 20.19 -6.25
C ARG A 69 2.94 21.62 -6.74
N ILE A 70 1.87 22.26 -6.28
CA ILE A 70 1.55 23.66 -6.61
C ILE A 70 1.27 24.48 -5.34
N LYS A 71 1.30 25.82 -5.45
CA LYS A 71 0.74 26.72 -4.45
C LYS A 71 -0.42 27.51 -5.08
N ALA A 72 -1.61 27.40 -4.49
CA ALA A 72 -2.79 28.05 -5.03
C ALA A 72 -3.83 28.31 -3.92
N PRO A 73 -4.55 29.46 -3.97
CA PRO A 73 -5.82 29.61 -3.27
C PRO A 73 -6.87 28.66 -3.83
N LEU A 74 -7.76 28.13 -2.99
CA LEU A 74 -8.85 27.24 -3.43
C LEU A 74 -9.74 27.92 -4.49
N ALA A 75 -10.09 29.20 -4.30
CA ALA A 75 -10.94 29.94 -5.25
C ALA A 75 -10.35 29.93 -6.67
N LYS A 76 -9.05 30.22 -6.81
CA LYS A 76 -8.37 30.21 -8.12
C LYS A 76 -8.29 28.82 -8.74
N LEU A 77 -8.24 27.78 -7.92
CA LEU A 77 -8.29 26.40 -8.38
C LEU A 77 -9.66 26.11 -9.01
N LEU A 78 -10.74 26.51 -8.33
CA LEU A 78 -12.12 26.25 -8.75
C LEU A 78 -12.61 27.17 -9.89
N ASP A 79 -12.01 28.35 -10.07
CA ASP A 79 -12.32 29.30 -11.15
C ASP A 79 -12.00 28.75 -12.56
N GLY A 80 -11.11 27.74 -12.65
CA GLY A 80 -10.65 27.20 -13.92
C GLY A 80 -11.67 26.25 -14.57
N ALA A 81 -12.21 26.62 -15.75
CA ALA A 81 -13.05 25.74 -16.58
C ALA A 81 -12.45 24.33 -16.80
N PHE A 82 -11.13 24.28 -16.86
CA PHE A 82 -10.34 23.08 -17.07
C PHE A 82 -10.32 22.15 -15.84
N LEU A 83 -10.34 22.68 -14.61
CA LEU A 83 -10.43 21.87 -13.39
C LEU A 83 -11.86 21.33 -13.24
N LEU A 84 -12.86 22.12 -13.62
CA LEU A 84 -14.26 21.69 -13.60
C LEU A 84 -14.49 20.48 -14.51
N ASP A 85 -13.86 20.42 -15.68
CA ASP A 85 -13.97 19.24 -16.54
C ASP A 85 -13.27 18.02 -15.95
N TYR A 86 -12.10 18.20 -15.32
CA TYR A 86 -11.40 17.11 -14.65
C TYR A 86 -12.14 16.61 -13.40
N LEU A 87 -12.75 17.52 -12.64
CA LEU A 87 -13.67 17.23 -11.53
C LEU A 87 -14.88 16.42 -12.01
N LYS A 88 -15.53 16.81 -13.13
CA LYS A 88 -16.66 16.07 -13.72
C LYS A 88 -16.26 14.66 -14.13
N THR A 89 -15.05 14.46 -14.66
CA THR A 89 -14.57 13.12 -15.02
C THR A 89 -14.24 12.25 -13.80
N GLY A 90 -14.04 12.87 -12.63
CA GLY A 90 -13.63 12.18 -11.40
C GLY A 90 -12.22 11.59 -11.46
N ASP A 91 -11.42 11.95 -12.47
CA ASP A 91 -10.06 11.45 -12.65
C ASP A 91 -9.00 12.27 -11.90
N VAL A 92 -9.43 12.99 -10.86
CA VAL A 92 -8.59 13.92 -10.10
C VAL A 92 -8.42 13.45 -8.67
N LEU A 93 -7.18 13.52 -8.19
CA LEU A 93 -6.83 13.33 -6.79
C LEU A 93 -6.00 14.52 -6.33
N MET A 94 -6.51 15.29 -5.38
CA MET A 94 -5.80 16.45 -4.84
C MET A 94 -5.89 16.49 -3.32
N LEU A 95 -4.76 16.82 -2.69
CA LEU A 95 -4.62 16.93 -1.25
C LEU A 95 -3.87 18.22 -0.93
N SER A 96 -4.48 19.11 -0.16
CA SER A 96 -3.83 20.31 0.33
C SER A 96 -2.94 19.99 1.54
N LYS A 97 -1.95 20.84 1.78
CA LYS A 97 -1.24 20.86 3.06
C LYS A 97 -2.20 21.38 4.13
N GLY A 98 -2.35 20.61 5.19
CA GLY A 98 -3.22 20.89 6.32
C GLY A 98 -3.34 19.65 7.19
N GLN A 99 -3.95 19.78 8.35
CA GLN A 99 -4.18 18.67 9.27
C GLN A 99 -5.41 18.98 10.12
N GLU A 100 -6.44 18.14 10.00
CA GLU A 100 -7.56 18.17 10.95
C GLU A 100 -7.10 17.73 12.36
N PRO A 101 -7.62 18.33 13.45
CA PRO A 101 -8.56 19.46 13.50
C PRO A 101 -7.87 20.85 13.57
N VAL A 102 -6.57 20.92 13.30
CA VAL A 102 -5.72 22.08 13.66
C VAL A 102 -5.63 23.12 12.54
N ASP A 103 -5.50 22.69 11.28
CA ASP A 103 -5.30 23.55 10.12
C ASP A 103 -6.38 23.28 9.06
N ASN A 104 -6.63 24.27 8.21
CA ASN A 104 -7.46 24.08 7.02
C ASN A 104 -6.95 22.91 6.16
N LEU A 105 -7.85 22.02 5.78
CA LEU A 105 -7.53 20.89 4.92
C LEU A 105 -8.56 20.79 3.81
N PHE A 106 -8.07 20.66 2.58
CA PHE A 106 -8.88 20.53 1.39
C PHE A 106 -8.49 19.28 0.64
N THR A 107 -9.48 18.51 0.23
CA THR A 107 -9.29 17.29 -0.53
C THR A 107 -10.23 17.26 -1.71
N ILE A 108 -9.74 16.76 -2.84
CA ILE A 108 -10.55 16.51 -4.02
C ILE A 108 -10.35 15.06 -4.44
N ARG A 109 -11.42 14.28 -4.44
CA ARG A 109 -11.43 12.88 -4.85
C ARG A 109 -12.79 12.56 -5.47
N ASP A 110 -12.79 11.81 -6.58
CA ASP A 110 -14.02 11.34 -7.23
C ASP A 110 -15.03 12.48 -7.52
N GLY A 111 -14.50 13.64 -7.92
CA GLY A 111 -15.30 14.84 -8.23
C GLY A 111 -15.89 15.55 -7.00
N LYS A 112 -15.57 15.11 -5.78
CA LYS A 112 -16.03 15.72 -4.53
C LYS A 112 -14.91 16.52 -3.89
N LEU A 113 -15.22 17.77 -3.55
CA LEU A 113 -14.39 18.62 -2.71
C LEU A 113 -14.83 18.47 -1.26
N THR A 114 -13.93 18.04 -0.38
CA THR A 114 -14.14 18.00 1.06
C THR A 114 -13.23 19.02 1.73
N MET A 115 -13.77 19.73 2.73
CA MET A 115 -13.10 20.86 3.36
C MET A 115 -13.24 20.78 4.87
N TYR A 116 -12.12 20.94 5.57
CA TYR A 116 -12.05 21.27 6.99
C TYR A 116 -11.52 22.69 7.11
N LEU A 117 -12.21 23.55 7.88
CA LEU A 117 -11.95 24.98 7.95
C LEU A 117 -11.83 25.41 9.43
N ASP A 118 -10.71 26.03 9.77
CA ASP A 118 -10.46 26.66 11.08
C ASP A 118 -10.22 28.18 10.97
N ARG A 119 -9.43 28.65 9.99
CA ARG A 119 -9.06 30.06 9.84
C ARG A 119 -9.05 30.55 8.39
N GLU A 120 -8.91 31.86 8.20
CA GLU A 120 -8.81 32.48 6.88
C GLU A 120 -7.61 31.93 6.06
N THR A 121 -7.82 31.65 4.77
CA THR A 121 -6.87 30.88 3.96
C THR A 121 -5.93 31.75 3.14
N GLU A 122 -4.66 31.76 3.52
CA GLU A 122 -3.54 32.07 2.62
C GLU A 122 -3.44 31.01 1.49
N PRO A 123 -2.69 31.26 0.40
CA PRO A 123 -2.41 30.23 -0.61
C PRO A 123 -1.80 28.96 0.00
N ILE A 124 -2.43 27.81 -0.24
CA ILE A 124 -2.01 26.53 0.33
C ILE A 124 -1.21 25.73 -0.71
N THR A 125 -0.28 24.90 -0.23
CA THR A 125 0.43 23.94 -1.07
C THR A 125 -0.47 22.73 -1.35
N TRP A 126 -0.58 22.32 -2.60
CA TRP A 126 -1.35 21.15 -3.02
C TRP A 126 -0.46 20.07 -3.63
N LEU A 127 -0.84 18.82 -3.42
CA LEU A 127 -0.40 17.67 -4.21
C LEU A 127 -1.53 17.26 -5.13
N CYS A 128 -1.21 17.07 -6.42
CA CYS A 128 -2.20 16.81 -7.47
C CYS A 128 -1.74 15.63 -8.32
N THR A 129 -2.60 14.67 -8.57
CA THR A 129 -2.35 13.59 -9.53
C THR A 129 -3.66 13.12 -10.14
N THR A 130 -3.56 12.17 -11.06
CA THR A 130 -4.69 11.48 -11.65
C THR A 130 -5.15 10.32 -10.77
N SER A 131 -6.47 10.07 -10.72
CA SER A 131 -7.05 8.98 -9.95
C SER A 131 -7.01 7.64 -10.70
N LYS A 132 -7.07 7.66 -12.03
CA LYS A 132 -7.25 6.45 -12.88
C LYS A 132 -6.36 6.46 -14.12
N SER A 133 -6.08 7.63 -14.70
CA SER A 133 -5.24 7.74 -15.89
C SER A 133 -3.76 7.45 -15.60
N LYS A 134 -2.99 7.24 -16.66
CA LYS A 134 -1.54 7.03 -16.55
C LYS A 134 -0.77 8.31 -16.21
N GLU A 135 -1.32 9.46 -16.58
CA GLU A 135 -0.70 10.76 -16.35
C GLU A 135 -1.78 11.83 -16.20
N MET A 136 -1.54 12.79 -15.30
CA MET A 136 -2.37 13.98 -15.17
C MET A 136 -2.00 15.00 -16.26
N ASN A 137 -3.00 15.60 -16.91
CA ASN A 137 -2.76 16.68 -17.87
C ASN A 137 -2.24 17.94 -17.14
N ALA A 138 -0.99 18.30 -17.39
CA ALA A 138 -0.30 19.39 -16.71
C ALA A 138 -0.89 20.79 -17.00
N ASN A 139 -1.66 20.95 -18.09
CA ASN A 139 -2.28 22.23 -18.43
C ASN A 139 -3.22 22.72 -17.32
N TYR A 140 -3.81 21.80 -16.54
CA TYR A 140 -4.69 22.12 -15.41
C TYR A 140 -3.99 22.83 -14.26
N VAL A 141 -2.69 22.65 -14.14
CA VAL A 141 -1.91 23.20 -13.02
C VAL A 141 -0.83 24.17 -13.49
N GLN A 142 -0.68 24.37 -14.80
CA GLN A 142 0.40 25.15 -15.40
C GLN A 142 0.42 26.61 -14.91
N GLY A 143 -0.75 27.24 -14.74
CA GLY A 143 -0.89 28.60 -14.23
C GLY A 143 -0.40 28.80 -12.79
N PHE A 144 -0.11 27.70 -12.07
CA PHE A 144 0.39 27.71 -10.69
C PHE A 144 1.86 27.29 -10.57
N PHE A 145 2.61 27.33 -11.69
CA PHE A 145 4.05 27.01 -11.74
C PHE A 145 4.38 25.66 -11.07
N PRO A 146 3.83 24.56 -11.60
CA PRO A 146 3.84 23.27 -10.92
C PRO A 146 5.22 22.64 -10.88
N THR A 147 5.58 22.06 -9.74
CA THR A 147 6.74 21.16 -9.64
C THR A 147 6.28 19.73 -9.92
N LYS A 148 6.80 19.08 -10.98
CA LYS A 148 6.50 17.68 -11.28
C LYS A 148 7.40 16.75 -10.45
N ASN A 149 6.82 15.72 -9.85
CA ASN A 149 7.50 14.73 -9.04
C ASN A 149 7.18 13.32 -9.54
N SER A 150 8.19 12.62 -10.05
CA SER A 150 8.09 11.21 -10.43
C SER A 150 8.49 10.33 -9.24
N ILE A 151 7.76 9.23 -9.03
CA ILE A 151 8.07 8.28 -7.95
C ILE A 151 8.76 7.08 -8.59
N GLN A 152 9.88 6.68 -7.99
CA GLN A 152 10.64 5.49 -8.38
C GLN A 152 10.61 4.48 -7.23
N SER A 153 10.67 3.19 -7.57
CA SER A 153 10.80 2.14 -6.57
C SER A 153 12.21 2.13 -5.99
N THR A 154 12.32 2.04 -4.67
CA THR A 154 13.59 1.80 -3.98
C THR A 154 13.59 0.39 -3.42
N ALA A 155 14.54 -0.43 -3.85
CA ALA A 155 14.75 -1.77 -3.29
C ALA A 155 15.83 -1.74 -2.20
N SER A 156 15.61 -2.44 -1.08
CA SER A 156 16.63 -2.64 -0.04
C SER A 156 17.79 -3.49 -0.55
N GLN A 157 18.87 -3.61 0.22
CA GLN A 157 19.78 -4.74 0.05
C GLN A 157 19.10 -6.04 0.50
N THR A 158 19.75 -7.19 0.27
CA THR A 158 19.26 -8.46 0.79
C THR A 158 19.35 -8.43 2.31
N LEU A 159 18.25 -8.74 2.99
CA LEU A 159 18.14 -8.72 4.44
C LEU A 159 18.13 -10.16 4.94
N PRO A 160 19.20 -10.64 5.59
CA PRO A 160 19.15 -11.86 6.39
C PRO A 160 18.30 -11.59 7.63
N THR A 161 17.12 -12.20 7.68
CA THR A 161 16.08 -11.86 8.65
C THR A 161 15.68 -13.10 9.43
N SER A 162 15.60 -12.96 10.75
CA SER A 162 15.00 -13.94 11.66
C SER A 162 13.48 -13.89 11.46
N SER A 163 12.88 -15.01 11.06
CA SER A 163 11.48 -15.09 10.64
C SER A 163 10.78 -16.30 11.27
N PRO A 164 9.45 -16.26 11.48
CA PRO A 164 8.73 -17.45 11.91
C PRO A 164 8.75 -18.54 10.82
N SER A 165 8.59 -19.81 11.20
CA SER A 165 8.23 -20.86 10.25
C SER A 165 6.83 -20.58 9.72
N PHE A 166 6.72 -20.18 8.45
CA PHE A 166 5.42 -19.92 7.85
C PHE A 166 4.55 -21.18 7.77
N ASP A 167 5.15 -22.35 7.55
CA ASP A 167 4.41 -23.63 7.53
C ASP A 167 3.88 -23.97 8.92
N GLY A 168 4.68 -23.75 9.98
CA GLY A 168 4.23 -23.93 11.37
C GLY A 168 3.13 -22.94 11.77
N LEU A 169 3.29 -21.68 11.40
CA LEU A 169 2.34 -20.60 11.68
C LEU A 169 1.01 -20.82 10.93
N LEU A 170 1.03 -21.38 9.72
CA LEU A 170 -0.17 -21.81 8.99
C LEU A 170 -0.91 -22.96 9.67
N GLN A 171 -0.18 -23.95 10.21
CA GLN A 171 -0.78 -25.06 10.96
C GLN A 171 -1.48 -24.56 12.22
N GLU A 172 -0.85 -23.62 12.93
CA GLU A 172 -1.43 -22.97 14.09
C GLU A 172 -2.74 -22.25 13.72
N PHE A 173 -2.74 -21.44 12.66
CA PHE A 173 -3.95 -20.77 12.20
C PHE A 173 -5.10 -21.71 11.81
N ALA A 174 -4.80 -22.90 11.30
CA ALA A 174 -5.82 -23.86 10.88
C ALA A 174 -6.56 -24.49 12.07
N GLY A 175 -5.88 -24.64 13.22
CA GLY A 175 -6.44 -25.23 14.44
C GLY A 175 -6.80 -24.22 15.53
N ALA A 176 -6.38 -22.96 15.39
CA ALA A 176 -6.57 -21.92 16.40
C ALA A 176 -8.04 -21.53 16.58
N ASP A 177 -8.40 -21.24 17.83
CA ASP A 177 -9.61 -20.48 18.10
C ASP A 177 -9.46 -19.02 17.63
N LYS A 178 -10.53 -18.24 17.76
CA LYS A 178 -10.54 -16.85 17.30
C LYS A 178 -9.48 -16.00 18.01
N LEU A 179 -9.29 -16.17 19.32
CA LEU A 179 -8.40 -15.33 20.12
C LEU A 179 -6.95 -15.64 19.76
N THR A 180 -6.57 -16.92 19.78
CA THR A 180 -5.22 -17.36 19.40
C THR A 180 -4.90 -16.95 17.97
N PHE A 181 -5.87 -17.04 17.04
CA PHE A 181 -5.67 -16.55 15.69
C PHE A 181 -5.36 -15.05 15.64
N GLU A 182 -6.11 -14.24 16.41
CA GLU A 182 -5.94 -12.78 16.42
C GLU A 182 -4.59 -12.36 17.04
N GLU A 183 -4.14 -13.04 18.09
CA GLU A 183 -2.82 -12.85 18.71
C GLU A 183 -1.69 -13.20 17.74
N SER A 184 -1.68 -14.42 17.19
CA SER A 184 -0.63 -14.86 16.26
C SER A 184 -0.62 -14.06 14.95
N ALA A 185 -1.79 -13.57 14.51
CA ALA A 185 -1.86 -12.63 13.39
C ALA A 185 -1.34 -11.22 13.75
N ALA A 186 -1.50 -10.76 14.99
CA ALA A 186 -0.93 -9.50 15.45
C ALA A 186 0.60 -9.59 15.52
N ASP A 187 1.15 -10.68 16.08
CA ASP A 187 2.59 -10.94 16.14
C ASP A 187 3.22 -10.96 14.73
N LEU A 188 2.57 -11.65 13.78
CA LEU A 188 3.01 -11.68 12.39
C LEU A 188 2.98 -10.28 11.76
N TYR A 189 1.94 -9.48 12.04
CA TYR A 189 1.85 -8.11 11.54
C TYR A 189 2.93 -7.20 12.14
N GLU A 190 3.25 -7.37 13.42
CA GLU A 190 4.35 -6.66 14.08
C GLU A 190 5.69 -7.02 13.41
N TRP A 191 5.95 -8.31 13.19
CA TRP A 191 7.15 -8.76 12.48
C TRP A 191 7.26 -8.15 11.07
N LEU A 192 6.18 -8.20 10.27
CA LEU A 192 6.14 -7.58 8.94
C LEU A 192 6.38 -6.06 9.02
N SER A 193 5.84 -5.40 10.04
CA SER A 193 6.03 -3.97 10.27
C SER A 193 7.49 -3.63 10.59
N LEU A 194 8.16 -4.44 11.42
CA LEU A 194 9.59 -4.27 11.73
C LEU A 194 10.47 -4.49 10.49
N VAL A 195 10.14 -5.49 9.65
CA VAL A 195 10.81 -5.69 8.35
C VAL A 195 10.61 -4.48 7.44
N ARG A 196 9.38 -3.95 7.35
CA ARG A 196 9.06 -2.74 6.57
C ARG A 196 9.86 -1.52 7.05
N LEU A 197 10.02 -1.36 8.36
CA LEU A 197 10.78 -0.28 8.97
C LEU A 197 12.30 -0.47 8.86
N GLY A 198 12.78 -1.65 8.46
CA GLY A 198 14.21 -1.97 8.46
C GLY A 198 14.78 -1.98 9.88
N SER A 199 14.00 -2.48 10.85
CA SER A 199 14.43 -2.56 12.24
C SER A 199 15.53 -3.61 12.42
N PRO A 200 16.58 -3.35 13.23
CA PRO A 200 17.59 -4.35 13.54
C PRO A 200 17.02 -5.53 14.34
N ARG A 201 15.83 -5.38 14.96
CA ARG A 201 15.19 -6.43 15.79
C ARG A 201 14.77 -7.68 15.03
N VAL A 202 14.70 -7.60 13.70
CA VAL A 202 14.40 -8.75 12.85
C VAL A 202 15.64 -9.25 12.10
N GLU A 203 16.80 -8.63 12.29
CA GLU A 203 18.04 -9.09 11.65
C GLU A 203 18.49 -10.44 12.23
N PHE A 204 19.15 -11.23 11.39
CA PHE A 204 19.78 -12.47 11.84
C PHE A 204 20.87 -12.18 12.87
N GLY A 205 20.82 -12.88 14.01
CA GLY A 205 21.83 -12.76 15.07
C GLY A 205 21.70 -11.50 15.92
N ASP A 206 20.57 -10.80 15.85
CA ASP A 206 20.27 -9.70 16.76
C ASP A 206 20.38 -10.16 18.23
N ASN A 207 21.12 -9.40 19.04
CA ASN A 207 21.37 -9.70 20.45
C ASN A 207 21.17 -8.44 21.29
N VAL A 208 19.98 -7.86 21.17
CA VAL A 208 19.57 -6.72 21.99
C VAL A 208 19.48 -7.09 23.45
N ASP A 209 19.87 -6.16 24.32
CA ASP A 209 19.61 -6.28 25.75
C ASP A 209 18.08 -6.42 25.99
N PRO A 210 17.61 -7.48 26.67
CA PRO A 210 16.19 -7.69 26.96
C PRO A 210 15.54 -6.55 27.75
N TYR A 211 16.32 -5.74 28.47
CA TYR A 211 15.82 -4.52 29.13
C TYR A 211 15.44 -3.43 28.12
N LEU A 212 16.11 -3.36 26.96
CA LEU A 212 15.85 -2.38 25.90
C LEU A 212 14.77 -2.84 24.91
N SER A 213 14.68 -4.14 24.63
CA SER A 213 13.65 -4.69 23.77
C SER A 213 13.29 -6.11 24.17
N ARG A 214 12.00 -6.34 24.35
CA ARG A 214 11.43 -7.68 24.63
C ARG A 214 10.86 -8.34 23.37
N TYR A 215 10.99 -7.69 22.22
CA TYR A 215 10.48 -8.21 20.97
C TYR A 215 11.13 -9.56 20.67
N GLN A 216 10.31 -10.51 20.23
CA GLN A 216 10.77 -11.81 19.74
C GLN A 216 10.07 -12.09 18.41
N VAL A 217 10.76 -12.85 17.56
CA VAL A 217 10.14 -13.36 16.32
C VAL A 217 8.92 -14.21 16.70
N PRO A 218 7.80 -14.10 15.97
CA PRO A 218 6.59 -14.86 16.29
C PRO A 218 6.90 -16.33 16.50
N MET A 219 6.34 -16.90 17.57
CA MET A 219 6.59 -18.31 17.92
C MET A 219 6.04 -19.21 16.81
N SER A 220 6.78 -20.29 16.53
CA SER A 220 6.33 -21.35 15.64
C SER A 220 6.91 -22.69 16.11
N PRO A 221 6.24 -23.82 15.85
CA PRO A 221 6.68 -25.13 16.33
C PRO A 221 8.12 -25.49 15.93
N ASP A 222 8.56 -25.04 14.75
CA ASP A 222 9.90 -25.32 14.22
C ASP A 222 10.97 -24.33 14.74
N GLY A 223 10.58 -23.37 15.57
CA GLY A 223 11.43 -22.27 16.02
C GLY A 223 11.68 -21.20 14.93
N PRO A 224 12.48 -20.17 15.25
CA PRO A 224 12.83 -19.12 14.30
C PRO A 224 13.69 -19.66 13.17
N GLN A 225 13.35 -19.27 11.95
CA GLN A 225 14.09 -19.56 10.73
C GLN A 225 14.87 -18.33 10.26
N THR A 226 15.81 -18.53 9.35
CA THR A 226 16.52 -17.43 8.68
C THR A 226 16.09 -17.37 7.22
N LEU A 227 15.61 -16.22 6.79
CA LEU A 227 15.22 -15.97 5.40
C LEU A 227 16.00 -14.80 4.82
N LYS A 228 16.25 -14.86 3.51
CA LYS A 228 16.80 -13.75 2.74
C LYS A 228 15.67 -13.00 2.05
N LEU A 229 15.46 -11.76 2.45
CA LEU A 229 14.32 -10.97 2.05
C LEU A 229 14.74 -9.76 1.23
N ARG A 230 13.80 -9.27 0.43
CA ARG A 230 13.90 -8.00 -0.29
C ARG A 230 12.68 -7.15 0.03
N ARG A 231 12.90 -5.87 0.28
CA ARG A 231 11.85 -4.86 0.42
C ARG A 231 11.91 -3.93 -0.77
N VAL A 232 10.77 -3.65 -1.38
CA VAL A 232 10.60 -2.64 -2.44
C VAL A 232 9.60 -1.61 -1.96
N THR A 233 9.97 -0.35 -2.03
CA THR A 233 9.18 0.75 -1.49
C THR A 233 8.97 1.83 -2.55
N TRP A 234 7.73 2.30 -2.68
CA TRP A 234 7.36 3.50 -3.42
C TRP A 234 6.85 4.53 -2.43
N ARG A 235 7.39 5.77 -2.48
CA ARG A 235 6.96 6.87 -1.60
C ARG A 235 6.65 8.12 -2.40
N GLY A 236 5.49 8.71 -2.15
CA GLY A 236 5.04 9.93 -2.81
C GLY A 236 3.54 10.12 -2.67
N PHE A 237 2.90 10.67 -3.70
CA PHE A 237 1.45 10.83 -3.75
C PHE A 237 0.90 9.94 -4.86
N MET A 238 0.20 8.87 -4.49
CA MET A 238 -0.24 7.81 -5.41
C MET A 238 -1.74 7.56 -5.28
N PRO A 239 -2.44 7.25 -6.38
CA PRO A 239 -3.83 6.81 -6.32
C PRO A 239 -3.94 5.35 -5.85
N SER A 240 -5.00 5.03 -5.12
CA SER A 240 -5.28 3.66 -4.66
C SER A 240 -5.53 2.68 -5.81
N THR A 241 -6.02 3.16 -6.95
CA THR A 241 -6.15 2.37 -8.20
C THR A 241 -4.81 1.84 -8.70
N TRP A 242 -3.74 2.62 -8.57
CA TRP A 242 -2.41 2.17 -8.94
C TRP A 242 -1.90 1.11 -7.96
N ALA A 243 -2.12 1.30 -6.66
CA ALA A 243 -1.74 0.30 -5.65
C ALA A 243 -2.48 -1.03 -5.86
N HIS A 244 -3.77 -0.99 -6.19
CA HIS A 244 -4.58 -2.14 -6.59
C HIS A 244 -4.02 -2.85 -7.83
N ALA A 245 -3.75 -2.10 -8.91
CA ALA A 245 -3.18 -2.66 -10.14
C ALA A 245 -1.77 -3.24 -9.92
N THR A 246 -1.01 -2.64 -9.01
CA THR A 246 0.32 -3.10 -8.61
C THR A 246 0.24 -4.44 -7.88
N LEU A 247 -0.63 -4.57 -6.87
CA LEU A 247 -0.85 -5.83 -6.18
C LEU A 247 -1.30 -6.93 -7.16
N ALA A 248 -2.23 -6.63 -8.06
CA ALA A 248 -2.68 -7.58 -9.07
C ALA A 248 -1.55 -8.06 -9.99
N THR A 249 -0.68 -7.14 -10.42
CA THR A 249 0.49 -7.46 -11.24
C THR A 249 1.47 -8.32 -10.45
N VAL A 250 1.81 -7.93 -9.22
CA VAL A 250 2.73 -8.68 -8.35
C VAL A 250 2.21 -10.10 -8.10
N LEU A 251 0.92 -10.28 -7.81
CA LEU A 251 0.33 -11.59 -7.59
C LEU A 251 0.39 -12.51 -8.81
N ARG A 252 0.38 -11.95 -10.03
CA ARG A 252 0.51 -12.69 -11.28
C ARG A 252 1.95 -13.15 -11.53
N GLU A 253 2.92 -12.30 -11.20
CA GLU A 253 4.33 -12.55 -11.52
C GLU A 253 5.04 -13.36 -10.42
N VAL A 254 4.65 -13.19 -9.15
CA VAL A 254 5.25 -13.95 -8.04
C VAL A 254 4.69 -15.37 -7.99
N PRO A 255 5.54 -16.42 -8.03
CA PRO A 255 5.10 -17.82 -8.03
C PRO A 255 4.08 -18.09 -6.93
N PHE A 256 3.00 -18.80 -7.25
CA PHE A 256 1.87 -19.00 -6.34
C PHE A 256 2.24 -19.69 -5.01
N LYS A 257 3.29 -20.54 -5.04
CA LYS A 257 3.81 -21.22 -3.85
C LYS A 257 4.71 -20.32 -2.97
N SER A 258 5.18 -19.20 -3.51
CA SER A 258 5.99 -18.22 -2.79
C SER A 258 5.12 -17.27 -1.97
N TRP A 259 5.68 -16.75 -0.88
CA TRP A 259 5.01 -15.78 -0.04
C TRP A 259 5.33 -14.34 -0.46
N LEU A 260 4.45 -13.42 -0.09
CA LEU A 260 4.69 -11.99 -0.19
C LEU A 260 3.83 -11.23 0.81
N ALA A 261 4.31 -10.06 1.24
CA ALA A 261 3.51 -9.06 1.93
C ALA A 261 3.47 -7.77 1.10
N PHE A 262 2.29 -7.19 0.95
CA PHE A 262 2.06 -5.94 0.25
C PHE A 262 1.28 -5.00 1.17
N SER A 263 1.87 -3.86 1.49
CA SER A 263 1.30 -2.88 2.40
C SER A 263 1.09 -1.55 1.69
N THR A 264 -0.04 -0.92 1.96
CA THR A 264 -0.37 0.43 1.49
C THR A 264 -0.67 1.31 2.70
N THR A 265 0.02 2.44 2.79
CA THR A 265 -0.15 3.41 3.88
C THR A 265 -0.57 4.74 3.31
N THR A 266 -1.62 5.34 3.88
CA THR A 266 -2.13 6.66 3.48
C THR A 266 -1.44 7.79 4.24
N PHE A 267 -1.64 9.04 3.83
CA PHE A 267 -1.14 10.19 4.59
C PHE A 267 -1.76 10.22 5.99
N SER A 268 -0.95 10.40 7.04
CA SER A 268 -1.39 10.38 8.44
C SER A 268 -2.29 11.55 8.84
N LYS A 269 -2.48 12.54 7.97
CA LYS A 269 -3.21 13.77 8.28
C LYS A 269 -4.70 13.53 8.05
N GLY A 270 -5.48 13.69 9.12
CA GLY A 270 -6.92 13.44 9.21
C GLY A 270 -7.69 13.90 7.98
N THR A 271 -7.86 12.99 7.03
CA THR A 271 -8.71 13.19 5.87
C THR A 271 -9.98 12.42 6.19
N THR A 272 -11.08 13.13 6.40
CA THR A 272 -12.42 12.57 6.68
C THR A 272 -12.98 11.68 5.56
N ALA A 273 -12.22 11.47 4.48
CA ALA A 273 -12.70 10.77 3.29
C ALA A 273 -12.48 9.23 3.34
N SER A 274 -11.56 8.72 4.15
CA SER A 274 -11.27 7.28 4.28
C SER A 274 -10.84 6.91 5.69
N ASP A 275 -11.62 6.04 6.33
CA ASP A 275 -11.30 5.46 7.63
C ASP A 275 -10.08 4.52 7.56
N ASN A 276 -9.75 3.96 6.39
CA ASN A 276 -8.61 3.06 6.24
C ASN A 276 -7.29 3.86 6.18
N ALA A 277 -6.49 3.75 7.24
CA ALA A 277 -5.17 4.35 7.33
C ALA A 277 -4.11 3.50 6.61
N GLU A 278 -4.20 2.18 6.82
CA GLU A 278 -3.26 1.20 6.31
C GLU A 278 -3.96 -0.10 5.94
N CYS A 279 -3.51 -0.73 4.86
CA CYS A 279 -3.92 -2.07 4.48
C CYS A 279 -2.69 -2.92 4.19
N THR A 280 -2.58 -4.07 4.85
CA THR A 280 -1.49 -5.03 4.62
C THR A 280 -2.08 -6.37 4.19
N PHE A 281 -1.73 -6.79 2.98
CA PHE A 281 -2.03 -8.10 2.41
C PHE A 281 -0.82 -9.01 2.59
N PHE A 282 -1.04 -10.22 3.10
CA PHE A 282 -0.01 -11.25 3.19
C PHE A 282 -0.53 -12.56 2.58
N ARG A 283 0.21 -13.08 1.59
CA ARG A 283 0.02 -14.43 1.08
C ARG A 283 1.10 -15.33 1.67
N PRO A 284 0.76 -16.29 2.54
CA PRO A 284 1.70 -17.28 3.05
C PRO A 284 2.18 -18.23 1.94
N PRO A 285 3.33 -18.90 2.10
CA PRO A 285 3.80 -19.89 1.13
C PRO A 285 2.86 -21.11 1.13
N ASN A 286 2.80 -21.82 0.00
CA ASN A 286 2.01 -23.05 -0.17
C ASN A 286 0.51 -22.99 0.29
N SER A 287 -0.05 -21.79 0.42
CA SER A 287 -1.33 -21.54 1.08
C SER A 287 -2.58 -21.84 0.23
N GLY A 288 -2.42 -22.39 -0.98
CA GLY A 288 -3.56 -22.65 -1.87
C GLY A 288 -4.37 -21.40 -2.25
N GLY A 289 -3.80 -20.20 -2.11
CA GLY A 289 -4.48 -18.92 -2.38
C GLY A 289 -5.19 -18.34 -1.15
N GLN A 290 -5.00 -18.93 0.03
CA GLN A 290 -5.35 -18.28 1.28
C GLN A 290 -4.44 -17.08 1.54
N TYR A 291 -4.98 -16.07 2.19
CA TYR A 291 -4.26 -14.87 2.57
C TYR A 291 -4.81 -14.28 3.86
N ILE A 292 -3.99 -13.43 4.46
CA ILE A 292 -4.33 -12.62 5.62
C ILE A 292 -4.36 -11.17 5.19
N LEU A 293 -5.31 -10.41 5.73
CA LEU A 293 -5.46 -9.00 5.44
C LEU A 293 -5.70 -8.24 6.73
N TRP A 294 -4.78 -7.33 7.03
CA TRP A 294 -4.94 -6.34 8.08
C TRP A 294 -5.45 -5.04 7.46
N ASP A 295 -6.44 -4.46 8.12
CA ASP A 295 -7.11 -3.22 7.73
C ASP A 295 -7.13 -2.34 8.98
N VAL A 296 -6.17 -1.42 9.06
CA VAL A 296 -6.01 -0.51 10.20
C VAL A 296 -6.82 0.73 9.90
N ARG A 297 -7.81 0.97 10.76
CA ARG A 297 -8.66 2.15 10.68
C ARG A 297 -8.10 3.28 11.55
N ARG A 298 -8.37 4.52 11.16
CA ARG A 298 -8.18 5.66 12.05
C ARG A 298 -9.25 5.60 13.14
N ASP A 299 -8.84 5.78 14.38
CA ASP A 299 -9.78 6.07 15.46
C ASP A 299 -10.33 7.49 15.21
N GLY A 300 -11.65 7.60 15.13
CA GLY A 300 -12.37 8.86 14.86
C GLY A 300 -12.46 9.79 16.06
#